data_AF-A0A8H7NQE3-F1
#
_entry.id   AF-A0A8H7NQE3-F1
#
_cell.length_a   1.000
_cell.length_b   1.000
_cell.length_c   1.000
_cell.angle_alpha   90.00
_cell.angle_beta   90.00
_cell.angle_gamma   90.00
#
_symmetry.space_group_name_H-M   'P 1'
#
loop_
_entity.id
_entity.type
_entity.pdbx_description
1 polymer ?
#
loop_
_entity_poly.entity_id
_entity_poly.type
_entity_poly.pdbx_seq_one_letter_code
_entity_poly.pdbx_strand_id
1 'polypeptide(L)'
;MGLYRLYMACTIGATVKALTGSSRSLNPDRYVQRALKLKESLDEGDLIEQTEAAFWMVLYKLRFSFSSSVWYLIGLAVRTAVDADLHREYHYQELSPTEAERRRRLFWSVYTIERNICWSLQRPFSLSDQDIDAQIPSTGSIFECIQACGGQHEHCPHLACDDGPTRPLDLRVFIASIQLARIKSKSHSELFRVDQPVAHNQQLPALLQKIHTNLMHHCRNATVKIENFYSSMSKTQFEF
;
A
#
# COMPACT_ATOMS: atom_id res chain seq x y z
N MET A 1 -18.12 0.96 -7.53
CA MET A 1 -16.76 1.37 -7.13
C MET A 1 -16.11 2.57 -7.86
N GLY A 2 -16.16 2.70 -9.20
CA GLY A 2 -15.37 3.72 -9.94
C GLY A 2 -15.57 5.19 -9.51
N LEU A 3 -16.82 5.63 -9.34
CA LEU A 3 -17.13 7.00 -8.88
C LEU A 3 -16.64 7.28 -7.46
N TYR A 4 -16.69 6.26 -6.59
CA TYR A 4 -16.20 6.39 -5.21
C TYR A 4 -14.70 6.68 -5.19
N ARG A 5 -13.89 5.93 -5.97
CA ARG A 5 -12.45 6.18 -6.12
C ARG A 5 -12.17 7.61 -6.57
N LEU A 6 -12.90 8.07 -7.59
CA LEU A 6 -12.77 9.43 -8.12
C LEU A 6 -13.04 10.48 -7.03
N TYR A 7 -14.18 10.39 -6.34
CA TYR A 7 -14.53 11.33 -5.28
C TYR A 7 -13.53 11.29 -4.11
N MET A 8 -13.04 10.12 -3.71
CA MET A 8 -12.03 9.99 -2.66
C MET A 8 -10.68 10.58 -3.08
N ALA A 9 -10.24 10.33 -4.31
CA ALA A 9 -9.02 10.94 -4.85
C ALA A 9 -9.13 12.47 -4.92
N CYS A 10 -10.26 13.01 -5.41
CA CYS A 10 -10.53 14.45 -5.40
C CYS A 10 -10.55 15.03 -3.98
N THR A 11 -11.17 14.33 -3.03
CA THR A 11 -11.20 14.72 -1.61
C THR A 11 -9.79 14.85 -1.06
N ILE A 12 -8.97 13.79 -1.19
CA ILE A 12 -7.60 13.76 -0.67
C ILE A 12 -6.75 14.85 -1.34
N GLY A 13 -6.86 14.99 -2.67
CA GLY A 13 -6.14 16.03 -3.42
C GLY A 13 -6.51 17.44 -2.97
N ALA A 14 -7.81 17.71 -2.78
CA ALA A 14 -8.29 18.98 -2.26
C ALA A 14 -7.80 19.25 -0.83
N THR A 15 -7.84 18.24 0.06
CA THR A 15 -7.30 18.36 1.42
C THR A 15 -5.81 18.65 1.43
N VAL A 16 -5.01 17.95 0.61
CA VAL A 16 -3.56 18.20 0.51
C VAL A 16 -3.28 19.59 -0.05
N LYS A 17 -4.03 20.04 -1.04
CA LYS A 17 -3.89 21.39 -1.59
C LYS A 17 -4.26 22.47 -0.57
N ALA A 18 -5.25 22.24 0.28
CA ALA A 18 -5.59 23.17 1.35
C ALA A 18 -4.42 23.38 2.33
N LEU A 19 -3.58 22.36 2.55
CA LEU A 19 -2.37 22.46 3.38
C LEU A 19 -1.28 23.37 2.78
N THR A 20 -1.31 23.65 1.47
CA THR A 20 -0.30 24.52 0.82
C THR A 20 -0.66 26.01 0.87
N GLY A 21 -1.77 26.39 1.52
CA GLY A 21 -2.23 27.77 1.61
C GLY A 21 -2.84 28.34 0.31
N SER A 22 -2.90 27.56 -0.77
CA SER A 22 -3.52 27.95 -2.04
C SER A 22 -5.03 27.70 -2.05
N SER A 23 -5.81 28.62 -1.46
CA SER A 23 -7.28 28.55 -1.32
C SER A 23 -8.10 28.80 -2.62
N ARG A 24 -7.65 28.31 -3.79
CA ARG A 24 -8.53 28.33 -4.98
C ARG A 24 -9.58 27.19 -4.89
N SER A 25 -10.80 27.59 -4.52
CA SER A 25 -12.15 27.03 -4.76
C SER A 25 -12.50 25.55 -4.50
N LEU A 26 -11.57 24.69 -4.12
CA LEU A 26 -11.87 23.26 -3.90
C LEU A 26 -12.34 23.04 -2.46
N ASN A 27 -13.61 22.64 -2.29
CA ASN A 27 -14.16 22.24 -1.00
C ASN A 27 -14.12 20.70 -0.88
N PRO A 28 -13.21 20.12 -0.06
CA PRO A 28 -13.10 18.67 0.13
C PRO A 28 -14.39 18.05 0.70
N ASP A 29 -15.17 18.80 1.48
CA ASP A 29 -16.40 18.31 2.10
C ASP A 29 -17.45 17.92 1.05
N ARG A 30 -17.48 18.62 -0.10
CA ARG A 30 -18.43 18.27 -1.18
C ARG A 30 -18.11 16.92 -1.81
N TYR A 31 -16.83 16.62 -2.01
CA TYR A 31 -16.40 15.36 -2.60
C TYR A 31 -16.57 14.21 -1.60
N VAL A 32 -16.23 14.41 -0.32
CA VAL A 32 -16.41 13.36 0.70
C VAL A 32 -17.87 13.06 0.95
N GLN A 33 -18.76 14.06 0.96
CA GLN A 33 -20.21 13.82 1.09
C GLN A 33 -20.76 12.95 -0.05
N ARG A 34 -20.27 13.14 -1.27
CA ARG A 34 -20.64 12.30 -2.42
C ARG A 34 -20.07 10.89 -2.30
N ALA A 35 -18.82 10.75 -1.86
CA ALA A 35 -18.21 9.46 -1.62
C ALA A 35 -18.95 8.67 -0.51
N LEU A 36 -19.33 9.32 0.59
CA LEU A 36 -20.04 8.68 1.70
C LEU A 36 -21.41 8.13 1.30
N LYS A 37 -22.17 8.84 0.45
CA LYS A 37 -23.43 8.31 -0.09
C LYS A 37 -23.25 7.05 -0.93
N LEU A 38 -22.12 6.96 -1.64
CA LEU A 38 -21.78 5.76 -2.42
C LEU A 38 -21.21 4.64 -1.55
N LYS A 39 -20.67 4.98 -0.36
CA LYS A 39 -20.11 4.00 0.56
C LYS A 39 -21.19 3.06 1.11
N GLU A 40 -22.40 3.57 1.37
CA GLU A 40 -23.52 2.76 1.87
C GLU A 40 -23.80 1.54 0.97
N SER A 41 -23.80 1.72 -0.36
CA SER A 41 -23.97 0.59 -1.28
C SER A 41 -22.73 -0.28 -1.43
N LEU A 42 -21.54 0.23 -1.10
CA LEU A 42 -20.30 -0.56 -1.12
C LEU A 42 -20.18 -1.45 0.11
N ASP A 43 -20.84 -1.10 1.22
CA ASP A 43 -20.89 -1.93 2.43
C ASP A 43 -21.69 -3.23 2.19
N GLU A 44 -22.54 -3.26 1.16
CA GLU A 44 -23.23 -4.45 0.66
C GLU A 44 -22.47 -5.16 -0.48
N GLY A 45 -21.35 -4.60 -0.93
CA GLY A 45 -20.53 -5.13 -2.03
C GLY A 45 -19.63 -6.30 -1.62
N ASP A 46 -18.78 -6.75 -2.54
CA ASP A 46 -17.78 -7.78 -2.21
C ASP A 46 -16.73 -7.28 -1.20
N LEU A 47 -16.07 -8.21 -0.51
CA LEU A 47 -15.11 -7.88 0.54
C LEU A 47 -13.87 -7.12 0.03
N ILE A 48 -13.55 -7.24 -1.26
CA ILE A 48 -12.44 -6.52 -1.90
C ILE A 48 -12.82 -5.05 -2.06
N GLU A 49 -14.02 -4.77 -2.56
CA GLU A 49 -14.58 -3.42 -2.67
C GLU A 49 -14.75 -2.78 -1.29
N GLN A 50 -15.24 -3.53 -0.30
CA GLN A 50 -15.36 -3.05 1.08
C GLN A 50 -13.99 -2.69 1.68
N THR A 51 -12.99 -3.57 1.50
CA THR A 51 -11.61 -3.33 1.95
C THR A 51 -11.04 -2.07 1.30
N GLU A 52 -11.20 -1.93 -0.01
CA GLU A 52 -10.72 -0.77 -0.75
C GLU A 52 -11.45 0.52 -0.32
N ALA A 53 -12.76 0.45 -0.12
CA ALA A 53 -13.55 1.58 0.36
C ALA A 53 -13.10 2.04 1.75
N ALA A 54 -12.94 1.12 2.68
CA ALA A 54 -12.42 1.39 4.02
C ALA A 54 -11.01 1.99 3.96
N PHE A 55 -10.14 1.47 3.10
CA PHE A 55 -8.77 1.97 2.94
C PHE A 55 -8.73 3.41 2.43
N TRP A 56 -9.53 3.76 1.42
CA TRP A 56 -9.66 5.14 0.97
C TRP A 56 -10.10 6.08 2.10
N MET A 57 -11.04 5.66 2.95
CA MET A 57 -11.47 6.44 4.10
C MET A 57 -10.33 6.67 5.11
N VAL A 58 -9.50 5.65 5.35
CA VAL A 58 -8.29 5.79 6.19
C VAL A 58 -7.37 6.85 5.59
N LEU A 59 -7.06 6.76 4.30
CA LEU A 59 -6.17 7.71 3.62
C LEU A 59 -6.68 9.15 3.71
N TYR A 60 -7.99 9.37 3.55
CA TYR A 60 -8.60 10.68 3.77
C TYR A 60 -8.44 11.16 5.22
N LYS A 61 -8.79 10.32 6.21
CA LYS A 61 -8.70 10.68 7.64
C LYS A 61 -7.27 11.04 8.05
N LEU A 62 -6.26 10.37 7.50
CA LEU A 62 -4.85 10.69 7.72
C LEU A 62 -4.45 12.10 7.25
N ARG A 63 -5.17 12.70 6.30
CA ARG A 63 -4.88 14.06 5.78
C ARG A 63 -5.78 15.14 6.37
N PHE A 64 -6.92 14.77 6.93
CA PHE A 64 -7.89 15.70 7.49
C PHE A 64 -7.78 15.82 9.02
N SER A 65 -7.78 14.69 9.74
CA SER A 65 -7.77 14.67 11.20
C SER A 65 -7.19 13.34 11.71
N PHE A 66 -5.94 13.39 12.15
CA PHE A 66 -5.30 12.26 12.82
C PHE A 66 -5.82 12.16 14.26
N SER A 67 -6.76 11.24 14.50
CA SER A 67 -7.35 11.00 15.82
C SER A 67 -7.42 9.49 16.11
N SER A 68 -7.77 9.11 17.34
CA SER A 68 -7.96 7.70 17.70
C SER A 68 -9.00 6.98 16.81
N SER A 69 -9.91 7.69 16.15
CA SER A 69 -10.86 7.08 15.21
C SER A 69 -10.18 6.40 14.02
N VAL A 70 -9.01 6.89 13.60
CA VAL A 70 -8.28 6.33 12.46
C VAL A 70 -7.77 4.92 12.76
N TRP A 71 -7.45 4.62 14.02
CA TRP A 71 -7.03 3.29 14.47
C TRP A 71 -8.15 2.26 14.34
N TYR A 72 -9.37 2.61 14.76
CA TYR A 72 -10.52 1.73 14.59
C TYR A 72 -10.84 1.48 13.12
N LEU A 73 -10.74 2.53 12.29
CA LEU A 73 -11.03 2.44 10.87
C LEU A 73 -10.00 1.59 10.10
N ILE A 74 -8.70 1.75 10.39
CA ILE A 74 -7.69 0.87 9.77
C ILE A 74 -7.81 -0.57 10.27
N GLY A 75 -8.17 -0.78 11.54
CA GLY A 75 -8.46 -2.12 12.05
C GLY A 75 -9.66 -2.79 11.37
N LEU A 76 -10.69 -2.02 11.00
CA LEU A 76 -11.79 -2.53 10.16
C LEU A 76 -11.27 -2.94 8.79
N ALA A 77 -10.50 -2.09 8.11
CA ALA A 77 -9.95 -2.40 6.79
C ALA A 77 -9.05 -3.65 6.81
N VAL A 78 -8.24 -3.86 7.84
CA VAL A 78 -7.43 -5.08 8.01
C VAL A 78 -8.33 -6.30 8.18
N ARG A 79 -9.34 -6.24 9.05
CA ARG A 79 -10.25 -7.38 9.26
C ARG A 79 -11.02 -7.74 8.00
N THR A 80 -11.54 -6.76 7.25
CA THR A 80 -12.20 -7.03 5.97
C THR A 80 -11.24 -7.62 4.94
N ALA A 81 -9.98 -7.18 4.92
CA ALA A 81 -8.96 -7.77 4.04
C ALA A 81 -8.63 -9.22 4.41
N VAL A 82 -8.61 -9.53 5.71
CA VAL A 82 -8.40 -10.88 6.23
C VAL A 82 -9.59 -11.78 5.89
N ASP A 83 -10.82 -11.28 6.06
CA ASP A 83 -12.07 -11.97 5.70
C ASP A 83 -12.15 -12.27 4.19
N ALA A 84 -11.56 -11.39 3.37
CA ALA A 84 -11.38 -11.61 1.94
C ALA A 84 -10.21 -12.54 1.57
N ASP A 85 -9.53 -13.15 2.55
CA ASP A 85 -8.33 -13.98 2.38
C ASP A 85 -7.12 -13.28 1.71
N LEU A 86 -7.09 -11.95 1.67
CA LEU A 86 -6.02 -11.21 1.00
C LEU A 86 -4.64 -11.38 1.64
N HIS A 87 -4.60 -11.79 2.91
CA HIS A 87 -3.39 -12.11 3.64
C HIS A 87 -2.79 -13.47 3.24
N ARG A 88 -3.52 -14.28 2.44
CA ARG A 88 -3.14 -15.63 2.08
C ARG A 88 -2.72 -15.78 0.62
N GLU A 89 -1.63 -16.49 0.35
CA GLU A 89 -1.11 -16.63 -1.01
C GLU A 89 -2.03 -17.47 -1.91
N TYR A 90 -2.76 -18.44 -1.34
CA TYR A 90 -3.66 -19.29 -2.12
C TYR A 90 -4.80 -18.48 -2.78
N HIS A 91 -5.21 -17.35 -2.21
CA HIS A 91 -6.23 -16.45 -2.77
C HIS A 91 -5.87 -15.98 -4.20
N TYR A 92 -4.58 -15.90 -4.53
CA TYR A 92 -4.11 -15.33 -5.78
C TYR A 92 -3.92 -16.35 -6.90
N GLN A 93 -4.00 -17.66 -6.62
CA GLN A 93 -3.63 -18.72 -7.57
C GLN A 93 -4.57 -18.84 -8.77
N GLU A 94 -5.86 -18.56 -8.56
CA GLU A 94 -6.90 -18.68 -9.60
C GLU A 94 -7.23 -17.35 -10.29
N LEU A 95 -6.54 -16.27 -9.89
CA LEU A 95 -6.78 -14.93 -10.44
C LEU A 95 -5.90 -14.68 -11.67
N SER A 96 -6.38 -13.82 -12.56
CA SER A 96 -5.50 -13.29 -13.61
C SER A 96 -4.31 -12.56 -12.97
N PRO A 97 -3.11 -12.59 -13.58
CA PRO A 97 -1.93 -11.95 -13.02
C PRO A 97 -2.16 -10.47 -12.65
N THR A 98 -2.92 -9.75 -13.47
CA THR A 98 -3.30 -8.36 -13.24
C THR A 98 -4.16 -8.18 -11.99
N GLU A 99 -5.19 -9.03 -11.80
CA GLU A 99 -6.07 -8.93 -10.63
C GLU A 99 -5.37 -9.41 -9.36
N ALA A 100 -4.56 -10.48 -9.45
CA ALA A 100 -3.73 -10.95 -8.36
C ALA A 100 -2.82 -9.83 -7.83
N GLU A 101 -2.10 -9.16 -8.73
CA GLU A 101 -1.24 -8.04 -8.38
C GLU A 101 -2.02 -6.83 -7.83
N ARG A 102 -3.22 -6.55 -8.35
CA ARG A 102 -4.09 -5.47 -7.81
C ARG A 102 -4.48 -5.74 -6.36
N ARG A 103 -4.96 -6.95 -6.07
CA ARG A 103 -5.41 -7.37 -4.73
C ARG A 103 -4.24 -7.49 -3.76
N ARG A 104 -3.10 -8.03 -4.21
CA ARG A 104 -1.86 -8.10 -3.43
C ARG A 104 -1.38 -6.71 -3.03
N ARG A 105 -1.39 -5.74 -3.97
CA ARG A 105 -1.07 -4.34 -3.65
C ARG A 105 -2.06 -3.71 -2.67
N LEU A 106 -3.35 -4.03 -2.77
CA LEU A 106 -4.36 -3.55 -1.81
C LEU A 106 -4.03 -4.04 -0.39
N PHE A 107 -3.81 -5.34 -0.23
CA PHE A 107 -3.44 -5.95 1.04
C PHE A 107 -2.21 -5.29 1.67
N TRP A 108 -1.11 -5.23 0.91
CA TRP A 108 0.14 -4.69 1.41
C TRP A 108 0.10 -3.18 1.67
N SER A 109 -0.79 -2.44 0.99
CA SER A 109 -1.07 -1.03 1.28
C SER A 109 -1.78 -0.87 2.62
N VAL A 110 -2.83 -1.67 2.86
CA VAL A 110 -3.56 -1.71 4.13
C VAL A 110 -2.61 -2.08 5.28
N TYR A 111 -1.84 -3.16 5.11
CA TYR A 111 -0.81 -3.61 6.06
C TYR A 111 0.17 -2.48 6.40
N THR A 112 0.78 -1.86 5.39
CA THR A 112 1.82 -0.84 5.59
C THR A 112 1.27 0.38 6.33
N ILE A 113 0.06 0.83 5.99
CA ILE A 113 -0.58 1.96 6.67
C ILE A 113 -0.96 1.59 8.10
N GLU A 114 -1.46 0.38 8.35
CA GLU A 114 -1.78 -0.09 9.70
C GLU A 114 -0.55 -0.12 10.60
N ARG A 115 0.59 -0.64 10.12
CA ARG A 115 1.85 -0.62 10.87
C ARG A 115 2.30 0.81 11.18
N ASN A 116 2.11 1.77 10.27
CA ASN A 116 2.43 3.18 10.53
C ASN A 116 1.51 3.79 11.59
N ILE A 117 0.19 3.61 11.46
CA ILE A 117 -0.79 4.17 12.40
C ILE A 117 -0.57 3.61 13.81
N CYS A 118 -0.45 2.29 13.93
CA CYS A 118 -0.27 1.63 15.23
C CYS A 118 1.06 2.00 15.87
N TRP A 119 2.14 2.12 15.09
CA TRP A 119 3.41 2.64 15.58
C TRP A 119 3.28 4.07 16.10
N SER A 120 2.66 4.98 15.34
CA SER A 120 2.47 6.37 15.78
C SER A 120 1.60 6.49 17.03
N LEU A 121 0.64 5.58 17.23
CA LEU A 121 -0.27 5.57 18.37
C LEU A 121 0.21 4.68 19.54
N GLN A 122 1.33 3.98 19.38
CA GLN A 122 1.85 2.99 20.34
C GLN A 122 0.81 1.92 20.71
N ARG A 123 0.11 1.42 19.68
CA ARG A 123 -0.95 0.41 19.82
C ARG A 123 -0.50 -0.92 19.22
N PRO A 124 -1.00 -2.06 19.74
CA PRO A 124 -0.75 -3.35 19.12
C PRO A 124 -1.37 -3.40 17.72
N PHE A 125 -0.75 -4.19 16.84
CA PHE A 125 -1.29 -4.44 15.52
C PHE A 125 -2.42 -5.47 15.54
N SER A 126 -3.32 -5.39 14.56
CA SER A 126 -4.51 -6.26 14.49
C SER A 126 -4.27 -7.60 13.82
N LEU A 127 -3.23 -7.73 12.99
CA LEU A 127 -2.84 -8.96 12.29
C LEU A 127 -1.38 -9.29 12.62
N SER A 128 -1.06 -10.53 12.98
CA SER A 128 0.32 -10.97 13.20
C SER A 128 1.07 -11.15 11.89
N ASP A 129 2.37 -10.83 11.86
CA ASP A 129 3.23 -11.12 10.69
C ASP A 129 3.34 -12.64 10.40
N GLN A 130 3.05 -13.49 11.39
CA GLN A 130 3.09 -14.95 11.27
C GLN A 130 1.88 -15.53 10.55
N ASP A 131 0.77 -14.78 10.50
CA ASP A 131 -0.47 -15.22 9.83
C ASP A 131 -0.47 -14.87 8.33
N ILE A 132 0.58 -14.19 7.85
CA ILE A 132 0.67 -13.66 6.48
C ILE A 132 1.62 -14.54 5.67
N ASP A 133 1.08 -15.27 4.69
CA ASP A 133 1.88 -15.98 3.67
C ASP A 133 1.77 -15.37 2.27
N ALA A 134 0.93 -14.34 2.07
CA ALA A 134 0.87 -13.57 0.82
C ALA A 134 2.25 -13.04 0.41
N GLN A 135 2.61 -13.23 -0.85
CA GLN A 135 3.87 -12.75 -1.41
C GLN A 135 3.88 -11.23 -1.52
N ILE A 136 5.08 -10.63 -1.45
CA ILE A 136 5.27 -9.19 -1.71
C ILE A 136 5.05 -8.97 -3.23
N PRO A 137 4.42 -7.85 -3.66
CA PRO A 137 4.22 -7.55 -5.07
C PRO A 137 5.54 -7.57 -5.85
N SER A 138 5.50 -8.07 -7.07
CA SER A 138 6.68 -8.11 -7.95
C SER A 138 7.01 -6.71 -8.49
N THR A 139 8.29 -6.43 -8.74
CA THR A 139 8.70 -5.23 -9.49
C THR A 139 8.30 -5.32 -10.97
N GLY A 140 8.05 -6.54 -11.47
CA GLY A 140 7.56 -6.75 -12.82
C GLY A 140 6.23 -6.03 -13.02
N SER A 141 6.16 -5.23 -14.07
CA SER A 141 4.99 -4.37 -14.27
C SER A 141 3.73 -5.19 -14.49
N ILE A 142 2.57 -4.62 -14.14
CA ILE A 142 1.24 -5.16 -14.54
C ILE A 142 1.20 -5.44 -16.06
N PHE A 143 1.98 -4.69 -16.84
CA PHE A 143 2.11 -4.82 -18.29
C PHE A 143 2.98 -5.99 -18.75
N GLU A 144 4.03 -6.34 -18.00
CA GLU A 144 4.89 -7.49 -18.34
C GLU A 144 4.12 -8.81 -18.22
N CYS A 145 3.12 -8.89 -17.33
CA CYS A 145 2.22 -10.05 -17.27
C CYS A 145 1.29 -10.14 -18.49
N ILE A 146 0.80 -9.01 -19.00
CA ILE A 146 -0.01 -8.97 -20.24
C ILE A 146 0.83 -9.45 -21.43
N GLN A 147 2.12 -9.11 -21.45
CA GLN A 147 3.06 -9.53 -22.48
C GLN A 147 3.52 -11.00 -22.31
N ALA A 148 3.58 -11.51 -21.08
CA ALA A 148 3.94 -12.90 -20.77
C ALA A 148 2.82 -13.92 -21.08
N CYS A 149 1.57 -13.48 -21.25
CA CYS A 149 0.44 -14.35 -21.61
C CYS A 149 0.44 -14.81 -23.08
N GLY A 150 1.46 -14.48 -23.88
CA GLY A 150 1.63 -15.00 -25.24
C GLY A 150 0.61 -14.41 -26.22
N GLY A 151 1.10 -13.60 -27.17
CA GLY A 151 0.30 -13.01 -28.23
C GLY A 151 -0.25 -14.05 -29.22
N GLN A 152 -1.28 -14.81 -28.83
CA GLN A 152 -2.05 -15.67 -29.71
C GLN A 152 -3.53 -15.30 -29.67
N HIS A 153 -3.84 -14.09 -30.10
CA HIS A 153 -5.14 -13.77 -30.69
C HIS A 153 -4.88 -12.81 -31.84
N GLU A 154 -4.53 -13.38 -33.00
CA GLU A 154 -4.73 -12.70 -34.28
C GLU A 154 -6.25 -12.48 -34.43
N HIS A 155 -6.64 -11.23 -34.73
CA HIS A 155 -8.02 -10.72 -34.85
C HIS A 155 -8.74 -10.31 -33.55
N CYS A 156 -8.56 -9.04 -33.17
CA CYS A 156 -9.65 -8.24 -32.60
C CYS A 156 -9.61 -6.82 -33.22
N PRO A 157 -10.48 -6.50 -34.20
CA PRO A 157 -10.45 -5.21 -34.89
C PRO A 157 -11.35 -4.21 -34.16
N HIS A 158 -10.98 -3.82 -32.94
CA HIS A 158 -11.46 -2.55 -32.37
C HIS A 158 -10.68 -2.23 -31.09
N LEU A 159 -9.61 -1.45 -31.22
CA LEU A 159 -9.04 -0.54 -30.21
C LEU A 159 -7.85 0.13 -30.90
N ALA A 160 -8.15 1.20 -31.64
CA ALA A 160 -7.12 2.08 -32.17
C ALA A 160 -6.36 2.68 -30.98
N CYS A 161 -5.06 2.50 -31.01
CA CYS A 161 -4.09 2.83 -30.00
C CYS A 161 -4.04 4.35 -29.71
N ASP A 162 -3.98 4.71 -28.43
CA ASP A 162 -3.33 5.95 -27.99
C ASP A 162 -2.02 5.51 -27.29
N ASP A 163 -1.00 5.26 -28.10
CA ASP A 163 0.33 4.80 -27.68
C ASP A 163 1.13 5.94 -27.04
N GLY A 164 0.84 6.21 -25.77
CA GLY A 164 1.81 6.82 -24.87
C GLY A 164 2.56 5.71 -24.11
N PRO A 165 3.89 5.77 -23.93
CA PRO A 165 4.58 4.85 -23.03
C PRO A 165 4.12 5.16 -21.61
N THR A 166 3.09 4.45 -21.14
CA THR A 166 2.70 4.49 -19.74
C THR A 166 3.82 3.83 -18.96
N ARG A 167 4.78 4.66 -18.52
CA ARG A 167 5.93 4.24 -17.73
C ARG A 167 5.40 3.39 -16.57
N PRO A 168 5.78 2.10 -16.47
CA PRO A 168 5.26 1.24 -15.43
C PRO A 168 5.58 1.84 -14.07
N LEU A 169 4.60 1.77 -13.16
CA LEU A 169 4.74 2.34 -11.82
C LEU A 169 5.93 1.66 -11.13
N ASP A 170 6.91 2.44 -10.69
CA ASP A 170 8.08 1.90 -9.99
C ASP A 170 7.68 1.45 -8.59
N LEU A 171 7.47 0.14 -8.42
CA LEU A 171 7.07 -0.45 -7.15
C LEU A 171 8.22 -0.59 -6.15
N ARG A 172 9.45 -0.19 -6.48
CA ARG A 172 10.60 -0.32 -5.56
C ARG A 172 10.39 0.39 -4.24
N VAL A 173 9.87 1.62 -4.27
CA VAL A 173 9.56 2.39 -3.04
C VAL A 173 8.44 1.72 -2.25
N PHE A 174 7.44 1.16 -2.94
CA PHE A 174 6.36 0.44 -2.28
C PHE A 174 6.86 -0.86 -1.61
N ILE A 175 7.65 -1.66 -2.32
CA ILE A 175 8.31 -2.86 -1.79
C ILE A 175 9.20 -2.51 -0.59
N ALA A 176 9.96 -1.42 -0.69
CA ALA A 176 10.77 -0.91 0.41
C ALA A 176 9.91 -0.54 1.63
N SER A 177 8.77 0.12 1.41
CA SER A 177 7.83 0.48 2.48
C SER A 177 7.24 -0.74 3.19
N ILE A 178 6.97 -1.82 2.46
CA ILE A 178 6.50 -3.10 3.01
C ILE A 178 7.59 -3.73 3.89
N GLN A 179 8.83 -3.81 3.39
CA GLN A 179 9.94 -4.38 4.15
C GLN A 179 10.20 -3.59 5.43
N LEU A 180 10.17 -2.26 5.34
CA LEU A 180 10.25 -1.37 6.48
C LEU A 180 9.10 -1.57 7.47
N ALA A 181 7.88 -1.79 6.99
CA ALA A 181 6.73 -2.08 7.84
C ALA A 181 6.87 -3.42 8.60
N ARG A 182 7.44 -4.46 7.99
CA ARG A 182 7.76 -5.73 8.69
C ARG A 182 8.86 -5.55 9.74
N ILE A 183 9.91 -4.77 9.46
CA ILE A 183 10.94 -4.44 10.45
C ILE A 183 10.32 -3.70 11.64
N LYS A 184 9.49 -2.68 11.38
CA LYS A 184 8.75 -1.95 12.42
C LYS A 184 7.86 -2.89 13.23
N SER A 185 7.12 -3.78 12.57
CA SER A 185 6.23 -4.75 13.21
C SER A 185 6.99 -5.63 14.20
N LYS A 186 8.06 -6.28 13.73
CA LYS A 186 8.92 -7.12 14.56
C LYS A 186 9.50 -6.36 15.75
N SER A 187 10.04 -5.17 15.50
CA SER A 187 10.63 -4.32 16.54
C SER A 187 9.60 -3.94 17.61
N HIS A 188 8.41 -3.52 17.19
CA HIS A 188 7.34 -3.17 18.12
C HIS A 188 6.90 -4.38 18.94
N SER A 189 6.75 -5.55 18.32
CA SER A 189 6.37 -6.77 19.01
C SER A 189 7.43 -7.29 19.98
N GLU A 190 8.70 -6.92 19.80
CA GLU A 190 9.80 -7.24 20.73
C GLU A 190 9.90 -6.21 21.87
N LEU A 191 9.79 -4.91 21.54
CA LEU A 191 9.96 -3.80 22.49
C LEU A 191 8.80 -3.64 23.48
N PHE A 192 7.57 -3.94 23.05
CA PHE A 192 6.35 -3.70 23.85
C PHE A 192 5.73 -5.00 24.40
N ARG A 193 6.54 -6.05 24.57
CA ARG A 193 6.11 -7.30 25.20
C ARG A 193 5.77 -7.08 26.67
N VAL A 194 4.59 -7.52 27.08
CA VAL A 194 4.13 -7.45 28.47
C VAL A 194 4.68 -8.61 29.30
N ASP A 195 4.99 -9.73 28.66
CA ASP A 195 5.42 -10.97 29.32
C ASP A 195 6.91 -11.00 29.69
N GLN A 196 7.69 -10.00 29.27
CA GLN A 196 9.07 -9.81 29.71
C GLN A 196 9.14 -8.58 30.63
N PRO A 197 9.63 -8.72 31.88
CA PRO A 197 9.77 -7.57 32.78
C PRO A 197 10.72 -6.53 32.17
N VAL A 198 10.43 -5.25 32.39
CA VAL A 198 11.16 -4.06 31.89
C VAL A 198 12.55 -3.93 32.55
N ALA A 199 13.36 -4.99 32.54
CA ALA A 199 14.80 -4.95 32.78
C ALA A 199 15.58 -4.58 31.48
N HIS A 200 14.85 -4.09 30.48
CA HIS A 200 15.20 -4.07 29.07
C HIS A 200 16.10 -2.91 28.61
N ASN A 201 16.47 -1.97 29.50
CA ASN A 201 17.31 -0.82 29.13
C ASN A 201 18.76 -1.20 28.80
N GLN A 202 19.24 -2.39 29.18
CA GLN A 202 20.56 -2.89 28.75
C GLN A 202 20.55 -3.48 27.33
N GLN A 203 19.40 -3.99 26.85
CA GLN A 203 19.27 -4.58 25.51
C GLN A 203 18.69 -3.59 24.49
N LEU A 204 17.98 -2.55 24.93
CA LEU A 204 17.45 -1.48 24.09
C LEU A 204 18.49 -0.89 23.13
N PRO A 205 19.72 -0.55 23.57
CA PRO A 205 20.74 -0.02 22.66
C PRO A 205 21.14 -1.03 21.58
N ALA A 206 21.26 -2.32 21.93
CA ALA A 206 21.60 -3.37 20.98
C ALA A 206 20.46 -3.65 19.98
N LEU A 207 19.20 -3.62 20.43
CA LEU A 207 18.02 -3.75 19.58
C LEU A 207 17.87 -2.54 18.65
N LEU A 208 18.03 -1.32 19.17
CA LEU A 208 18.03 -0.10 18.35
C LEU A 208 19.16 -0.11 17.34
N GLN A 209 20.35 -0.59 17.70
CA GLN A 209 21.47 -0.76 16.78
C GLN A 209 21.17 -1.80 15.69
N LYS A 210 20.52 -2.91 16.04
CA LYS A 210 20.07 -3.94 15.09
C LYS A 210 19.02 -3.40 14.13
N ILE A 211 18.05 -2.65 14.63
CA ILE A 211 17.03 -1.96 13.82
C ILE A 211 17.71 -0.96 12.87
N HIS A 212 18.57 -0.10 13.41
CA HIS A 212 19.32 0.88 12.63
C HIS A 212 20.16 0.21 11.52
N THR A 213 20.84 -0.89 11.84
CA THR A 213 21.64 -1.64 10.85
C THR A 213 20.77 -2.23 9.74
N ASN A 214 19.62 -2.82 10.09
CA ASN A 214 18.66 -3.34 9.12
C ASN A 214 18.08 -2.23 8.23
N LEU A 215 17.73 -1.08 8.82
CA LEU A 215 17.26 0.10 8.10
C LEU A 215 18.33 0.62 7.15
N MET A 216 19.58 0.79 7.60
CA MET A 216 20.68 1.30 6.79
C MET A 216 21.07 0.33 5.68
N HIS A 217 21.07 -0.98 5.94
CA HIS A 217 21.27 -1.99 4.92
C HIS A 217 20.17 -1.94 3.85
N HIS A 218 18.91 -1.81 4.28
CA HIS A 218 17.78 -1.68 3.37
C HIS A 218 17.85 -0.39 2.53
N CYS A 219 18.16 0.75 3.16
CA CYS A 219 18.37 2.03 2.46
C CYS A 219 19.53 1.95 1.46
N ARG A 220 20.68 1.37 1.84
CA ARG A 220 21.83 1.19 0.93
C ARG A 220 21.47 0.30 -0.27
N ASN A 221 20.80 -0.81 -0.04
CA ASN A 221 20.37 -1.71 -1.12
C ASN A 221 19.32 -1.05 -2.04
N ALA A 222 18.44 -0.21 -1.48
CA ALA A 222 17.50 0.58 -2.27
C ALA A 222 18.24 1.61 -3.14
N THR A 223 19.19 2.36 -2.58
CA THR A 223 20.01 3.34 -3.32
C THR A 223 20.85 2.68 -4.41
N VAL A 224 21.54 1.57 -4.13
CA VAL A 224 22.35 0.83 -5.11
C VAL A 224 21.48 0.30 -6.25
N LYS A 225 20.26 -0.20 -5.96
CA LYS A 225 19.31 -0.64 -7.00
C LYS A 225 18.79 0.52 -7.85
N ILE A 226 18.68 1.72 -7.29
CA ILE A 226 18.28 2.93 -8.00
C ILE A 226 19.44 3.42 -8.90
N GLU A 227 20.67 3.48 -8.39
CA GLU A 227 21.87 3.88 -9.14
C GLU A 227 22.17 2.93 -10.30
N ASN A 228 22.08 1.61 -10.07
CA ASN A 228 22.26 0.61 -11.11
C ASN A 228 21.19 0.70 -12.21
N PHE A 229 19.97 1.11 -11.86
CA PHE A 229 18.90 1.35 -12.82
C PHE A 229 19.11 2.62 -13.66
N TYR A 230 19.58 3.70 -13.05
CA TYR A 230 19.96 4.89 -13.80
C TYR A 230 21.17 4.61 -14.72
N SER A 231 22.13 3.81 -14.24
CA SER A 231 23.26 3.37 -15.05
C SER A 231 22.82 2.47 -16.21
N SER A 232 21.86 1.54 -16.00
CA SER A 232 21.33 0.71 -17.09
C SER A 232 20.52 1.53 -18.11
N MET A 233 19.71 2.50 -17.66
CA MET A 233 19.00 3.41 -18.56
C MET A 233 19.96 4.25 -19.40
N SER A 234 21.06 4.74 -18.81
CA SER A 234 22.07 5.53 -19.54
C SER A 234 22.82 4.72 -20.60
N LYS A 235 22.93 3.39 -20.45
CA LYS A 235 23.55 2.51 -21.45
C LYS A 235 22.63 2.22 -22.63
N THR A 236 21.32 2.08 -22.41
CA THR A 236 20.32 1.88 -23.48
C THR A 236 20.03 3.13 -24.33
N GLN A 237 20.50 4.32 -23.94
CA GLN A 237 20.29 5.55 -24.72
C GLN A 237 21.43 5.86 -25.71
N PHE A 238 22.45 5.01 -25.83
CA PHE A 238 23.60 5.19 -26.74
C PHE A 238 23.85 4.03 -27.72
N GLU A 239 22.89 3.11 -27.87
CA GLU A 239 22.91 2.11 -28.94
C GLU A 239 21.84 2.43 -29.99
N PHE A 240 22.11 3.44 -30.82
CA PHE A 240 21.56 3.64 -32.15
C PHE A 240 22.67 4.14 -33.08
#